data_AF-A0A382ZAY6-F1
#
_entry.id   AF-A0A382ZAY6-F1
#
_cell.length_a   1.000
_cell.length_b   1.000
_cell.length_c   1.000
_cell.angle_alpha   90.00
_cell.angle_beta   90.00
_cell.angle_gamma   90.00
#
_symmetry.space_group_name_H-M   'P 1'
#
loop_
_entity.id
_entity.type
_entity.pdbx_description
1 polymer ?
#
loop_
_entity_poly.entity_id
_entity_poly.type
_entity_poly.pdbx_seq_one_letter_code
_entity_poly.pdbx_strand_id
1 'polypeptide(L)'
;MKKLKQQLIKDFGRKSVTQSFNELTLTIDSDQVIEVCTKLRDEFNFDILIDLCGIDYLTFGESEWDDEASSSGFGRGRELQKSSKEQGNRFAVVYHLLSVSDNKRLRLK
;
A
#
# COMPACT_ATOMS: atom_id res chain seq x y z
N MET A 1 -8.77 -4.22 -16.47
CA MET A 1 -8.49 -3.18 -15.44
C MET A 1 -9.05 -1.79 -15.74
N LYS A 2 -9.07 -1.28 -16.99
CA LYS A 2 -9.56 0.09 -17.28
C LYS A 2 -10.98 0.37 -16.77
N LYS A 3 -11.93 -0.54 -17.00
CA LYS A 3 -13.32 -0.44 -16.52
C LYS A 3 -13.41 -0.36 -14.99
N LEU A 4 -12.76 -1.28 -14.28
CA LEU A 4 -12.73 -1.28 -12.80
C LEU A 4 -12.16 0.03 -12.25
N LYS A 5 -11.04 0.51 -12.82
CA LYS A 5 -10.44 1.79 -12.41
C LYS A 5 -11.41 2.95 -12.56
N GLN A 6 -12.17 3.01 -13.66
CA GLN A 6 -13.17 4.06 -13.87
C GLN A 6 -14.31 3.97 -12.84
N GLN A 7 -14.78 2.76 -12.53
CA GLN A 7 -15.82 2.56 -11.51
C GLN A 7 -15.32 3.00 -10.12
N LEU A 8 -14.11 2.58 -9.73
CA LEU A 8 -13.53 3.01 -8.45
C LEU A 8 -13.30 4.53 -8.38
N ILE A 9 -12.85 5.15 -9.47
CA ILE A 9 -12.68 6.63 -9.51
C ILE A 9 -14.03 7.35 -9.38
N LYS A 10 -15.10 6.80 -9.96
CA LYS A 10 -16.45 7.35 -9.86
C LYS A 10 -16.95 7.30 -8.41
N ASP A 11 -16.69 6.19 -7.72
CA ASP A 11 -17.28 5.92 -6.40
C ASP A 11 -16.44 6.46 -5.23
N PHE A 12 -15.12 6.44 -5.35
CA PHE A 12 -14.19 6.78 -4.27
C PHE A 12 -13.31 8.01 -4.59
N GLY A 13 -13.47 8.59 -5.79
CA GLY A 13 -12.72 9.74 -6.23
C GLY A 13 -11.35 9.41 -6.84
N ARG A 14 -10.87 10.30 -7.71
CA ARG A 14 -9.63 10.08 -8.48
C ARG A 14 -8.37 10.01 -7.62
N LYS A 15 -8.31 10.79 -6.53
CA LYS A 15 -7.10 10.90 -5.67
C LYS A 15 -6.83 9.61 -4.90
N SER A 16 -7.87 8.85 -4.59
CA SER A 16 -7.81 7.62 -3.82
C SER A 16 -7.36 6.41 -4.63
N VAL A 17 -7.37 6.50 -5.96
CA VAL A 17 -7.09 5.37 -6.86
C VAL A 17 -5.77 5.57 -7.59
N THR A 18 -4.79 4.73 -7.29
CA THR A 18 -3.50 4.70 -7.99
C THR A 18 -3.31 3.38 -8.74
N GLN A 19 -2.53 3.43 -9.83
CA GLN A 19 -2.21 2.24 -10.61
C GLN A 19 -0.73 2.26 -10.96
N SER A 20 -0.02 1.23 -10.53
CA SER A 20 1.41 1.05 -10.76
C SER A 20 1.70 -0.44 -10.90
N PHE A 21 2.68 -0.82 -11.71
CA PHE A 21 3.13 -2.22 -11.85
C PHE A 21 1.99 -3.23 -12.13
N ASN A 22 1.00 -2.84 -12.96
CA ASN A 22 -0.21 -3.63 -13.24
C ASN A 22 -1.07 -3.97 -12.02
N GLU A 23 -0.98 -3.19 -10.96
CA GLU A 23 -1.81 -3.31 -9.76
C GLU A 23 -2.65 -2.06 -9.56
N LEU A 24 -3.87 -2.22 -9.04
CA LEU A 24 -4.76 -1.13 -8.68
C LEU A 24 -4.79 -1.02 -7.16
N THR A 25 -4.55 0.19 -6.64
CA THR A 25 -4.58 0.47 -5.20
C THR A 25 -5.63 1.52 -4.91
N LEU A 26 -6.52 1.21 -3.98
CA LEU A 26 -7.47 2.14 -3.37
C LEU A 26 -6.93 2.54 -2.00
N THR A 27 -6.81 3.85 -1.74
CA THR A 27 -6.38 4.40 -0.44
C THR A 27 -7.58 5.04 0.24
N ILE A 28 -7.84 4.69 1.49
CA ILE A 28 -8.98 5.20 2.26
C ILE A 28 -8.56 5.68 3.65
N ASP A 29 -9.44 6.41 4.30
CA ASP A 29 -9.29 6.70 5.72
C ASP A 29 -9.65 5.45 6.55
N SER A 30 -8.96 5.28 7.67
CA SER A 30 -9.06 4.05 8.49
C SER A 30 -10.45 3.82 9.10
N ASP A 31 -11.22 4.89 9.30
CA ASP A 31 -12.58 4.83 9.83
C ASP A 31 -13.61 4.33 8.79
N GLN A 32 -13.26 4.35 7.50
CA GLN A 32 -14.14 3.93 6.40
C GLN A 32 -13.98 2.45 6.01
N VAL A 33 -13.05 1.71 6.64
CA VAL A 33 -12.68 0.34 6.22
C VAL A 33 -13.90 -0.58 6.11
N ILE A 34 -14.78 -0.59 7.11
CA ILE A 34 -15.95 -1.47 7.11
C ILE A 34 -16.92 -1.10 5.98
N GLU A 35 -17.22 0.18 5.81
CA GLU A 35 -18.12 0.67 4.76
C GLU A 35 -17.58 0.32 3.37
N VAL A 36 -16.30 0.64 3.12
CA VAL A 36 -15.65 0.43 1.83
C VAL A 36 -15.53 -1.06 1.52
N CYS A 37 -15.09 -1.88 2.46
CA CYS A 37 -15.00 -3.33 2.25
C CYS A 37 -16.38 -3.96 2.01
N THR A 38 -17.42 -3.50 2.71
CA THR A 38 -18.80 -3.96 2.49
C THR A 38 -19.26 -3.62 1.08
N LYS A 39 -19.04 -2.37 0.64
CA LYS A 39 -19.37 -1.94 -0.73
C LYS A 39 -18.58 -2.70 -1.79
N LEU A 40 -17.28 -2.91 -1.58
CA LEU A 40 -16.44 -3.68 -2.50
C LEU A 40 -16.89 -5.13 -2.63
N ARG A 41 -17.33 -5.75 -1.54
CA ARG A 41 -17.93 -7.10 -1.56
C ARG A 41 -19.24 -7.10 -2.33
N ASP A 42 -20.18 -6.22 -1.94
CA ASP A 42 -21.58 -6.30 -2.39
C ASP A 42 -21.81 -5.74 -3.81
N GLU A 43 -21.05 -4.72 -4.22
CA GLU A 43 -21.23 -4.04 -5.51
C GLU A 43 -20.12 -4.33 -6.53
N PHE A 44 -18.93 -4.74 -6.07
CA PHE A 44 -17.76 -4.97 -6.93
C PHE A 44 -17.29 -6.43 -6.95
N ASN A 45 -18.02 -7.33 -6.29
CA ASN A 45 -17.74 -8.77 -6.21
C ASN A 45 -16.35 -9.10 -5.64
N PHE A 46 -15.79 -8.29 -4.75
CA PHE A 46 -14.56 -8.63 -4.04
C PHE A 46 -14.85 -9.56 -2.85
N ASP A 47 -15.23 -10.79 -3.19
CA ASP A 47 -15.80 -11.77 -2.24
C ASP A 47 -14.75 -12.43 -1.35
N ILE A 48 -13.47 -12.36 -1.73
CA ILE A 48 -12.37 -13.06 -1.06
C ILE A 48 -11.31 -12.07 -0.58
N LEU A 49 -11.05 -12.10 0.74
CA LEU A 49 -9.85 -11.52 1.34
C LEU A 49 -8.71 -12.54 1.24
N ILE A 50 -7.65 -12.18 0.51
CA ILE A 50 -6.47 -13.02 0.30
C ILE A 50 -5.46 -12.86 1.43
N ASP A 51 -5.20 -11.61 1.81
CA ASP A 51 -4.19 -11.27 2.82
C ASP A 51 -4.51 -9.94 3.48
N LEU A 52 -4.05 -9.80 4.73
CA LEU A 52 -4.13 -8.59 5.54
C LEU A 52 -2.77 -8.36 6.22
N CYS A 53 -2.01 -7.40 5.73
CA CYS A 53 -0.67 -7.13 6.20
C CYS A 53 -0.51 -5.72 6.78
N GLY A 54 0.22 -5.63 7.89
CA GLY A 54 0.63 -4.36 8.49
C GLY A 54 2.00 -3.93 7.96
N ILE A 55 2.15 -2.65 7.66
CA ILE A 55 3.41 -2.04 7.21
C ILE A 55 3.82 -0.97 8.22
N ASP A 56 5.09 -0.98 8.63
CA ASP A 56 5.72 0.10 9.40
C ASP A 56 6.67 0.88 8.48
N TYR A 57 6.38 2.16 8.28
CA TYR A 57 7.16 3.06 7.44
C TYR A 57 8.26 3.82 8.19
N LEU A 58 8.53 3.55 9.48
CA LEU A 58 9.46 4.32 10.32
C LEU A 58 10.75 4.75 9.61
N THR A 59 11.44 3.82 8.96
CA THR A 59 12.70 4.05 8.24
C THR A 59 12.57 3.79 6.73
N PHE A 60 11.35 3.78 6.19
CA PHE A 60 11.12 3.44 4.79
C PHE A 60 11.75 4.49 3.86
N GLY A 61 12.57 4.02 2.92
CA GLY A 61 13.31 4.88 1.99
C GLY A 61 14.55 5.54 2.59
N GLU A 62 14.97 5.15 3.79
CA GLU A 62 16.25 5.55 4.38
C GLU A 62 17.29 4.43 4.24
N SER A 63 18.53 4.78 3.92
CA SER A 63 19.66 3.85 3.90
C SER A 63 20.48 4.02 5.17
N GLU A 64 20.82 2.90 5.82
CA GLU A 64 21.81 2.86 6.91
C GLU A 64 23.25 2.76 6.40
N TRP A 65 23.43 2.70 5.08
CA TRP A 65 24.73 2.60 4.44
C TRP A 65 25.23 4.00 4.08
N ASP A 66 26.48 4.26 4.44
CA ASP A 66 27.20 5.45 4.02
C ASP A 66 27.50 5.36 2.52
N ASP A 67 27.25 6.42 1.77
CA ASP A 67 27.50 6.46 0.31
C ASP A 67 29.01 6.49 -0.01
N GLU A 68 29.86 6.73 1.00
CA GLU A 68 31.32 6.68 0.88
C GLU A 68 31.89 5.27 1.10
N ALA A 69 31.85 4.45 0.06
CA ALA A 69 32.57 3.18 0.04
C ALA A 69 34.09 3.42 0.00
N SER A 70 34.77 3.23 1.13
CA SER A 70 36.23 3.22 1.21
C SER A 70 36.84 2.15 0.30
N SER A 71 37.88 2.52 -0.46
CA SER A 71 38.67 1.59 -1.29
C SER A 71 39.57 0.64 -0.50
N SER A 72 39.71 0.84 0.82
CA SER A 72 40.63 0.09 1.69
C SER A 72 39.96 -0.93 2.61
N GLY A 73 38.64 -1.08 2.56
CA GLY A 73 37.93 -2.18 3.22
C GLY A 73 36.53 -1.87 3.75
N PHE A 74 35.77 -2.93 3.99
CA PHE A 74 34.41 -2.90 4.54
C PHE A 74 34.45 -2.86 6.07
N GLY A 75 34.32 -1.66 6.66
CA GLY A 75 33.98 -1.53 8.07
C GLY A 75 32.49 -1.78 8.26
N ARG A 76 32.10 -2.91 8.88
CA ARG A 76 30.69 -3.20 9.24
C ARG A 76 30.24 -2.39 10.47
N GLY A 77 30.54 -1.10 10.51
CA GLY A 77 30.03 -0.21 11.54
C GLY A 77 28.60 0.19 11.19
N ARG A 78 27.60 -0.46 11.79
CA ARG A 78 26.23 0.08 11.76
C ARG A 78 26.18 1.23 12.76
N GLU A 79 26.06 2.45 12.29
CA GLU A 79 25.67 3.57 13.15
C GLU A 79 24.15 3.60 13.26
N LEU A 80 23.64 3.77 14.49
CA LEU A 80 22.22 3.96 14.74
C LEU A 80 21.77 5.32 14.18
N GLN A 81 21.34 5.32 12.92
CA GLN A 81 20.65 6.44 12.31
C GLN A 81 19.23 6.52 12.91
N LYS A 82 18.97 7.50 13.77
CA LYS A 82 17.59 7.85 14.14
C LYS A 82 16.93 8.49 12.93
N SER A 83 15.84 7.92 12.45
CA SER A 83 15.03 8.52 11.38
C SER A 83 14.66 9.95 11.78
N SER A 84 15.20 10.94 11.07
CA SER A 84 14.92 12.36 11.32
C SER A 84 13.63 12.82 10.64
N LYS A 85 13.02 11.97 9.81
CA LYS A 85 11.75 12.23 9.13
C LYS A 85 10.56 11.94 10.05
N GLU A 86 9.70 12.94 10.23
CA GLU A 86 8.33 12.70 10.68
C GLU A 86 7.58 11.96 9.56
N GLN A 87 7.41 10.65 9.74
CA GLN A 87 6.53 9.84 8.90
C GLN A 87 5.07 10.11 9.31
N GLY A 88 4.39 10.99 8.57
CA GLY A 88 2.93 11.05 8.61
C GLY A 88 2.34 9.70 8.20
N ASN A 89 1.40 9.17 8.99
CA ASN A 89 0.86 7.82 8.86
C ASN A 89 1.94 6.71 8.83
N ARG A 90 2.72 6.60 9.93
CA ARG A 90 3.77 5.57 10.10
C ARG A 90 3.31 4.15 9.81
N PHE A 91 2.10 3.78 10.21
CA PHE A 91 1.57 2.45 9.97
C PHE A 91 0.53 2.47 8.85
N ALA A 92 0.55 1.43 8.03
CA ALA A 92 -0.54 1.15 7.09
C ALA A 92 -1.03 -0.29 7.26
N VAL A 93 -2.30 -0.50 6.97
CA VAL A 93 -2.91 -1.83 6.93
C VAL A 93 -3.36 -2.07 5.50
N VAL A 94 -2.78 -3.07 4.86
CA VAL A 94 -3.01 -3.37 3.44
C VAL A 94 -3.85 -4.63 3.32
N TYR A 95 -4.96 -4.53 2.60
CA TYR A 95 -5.83 -5.65 2.28
C TYR A 95 -5.64 -6.04 0.82
N HIS A 96 -5.48 -7.33 0.58
CA HIS A 96 -5.46 -7.90 -0.76
C HIS A 96 -6.79 -8.59 -1.03
N LEU A 97 -7.59 -8.02 -1.94
CA LEU A 97 -8.92 -8.51 -2.28
C LEU A 97 -8.92 -9.17 -3.67
N LEU A 98 -9.69 -10.25 -3.80
CA LEU A 98 -9.89 -10.99 -5.03
C LEU A 98 -11.38 -11.10 -5.35
N SER A 99 -11.72 -10.77 -6.58
CA SER A 99 -12.98 -11.14 -7.21
C SER A 99 -12.74 -12.33 -8.14
N VAL A 100 -13.36 -13.47 -7.83
CA VAL A 100 -13.25 -14.69 -8.64
C VAL A 100 -14.13 -14.57 -9.88
N SER A 101 -15.37 -14.11 -9.70
CA SER A 101 -16.37 -13.95 -10.77
C SER A 101 -15.89 -13.00 -11.88
N ASP A 102 -15.20 -11.93 -11.48
CA ASP A 102 -14.68 -10.93 -12.41
C ASP A 102 -13.20 -11.12 -12.78
N ASN A 103 -12.52 -12.09 -12.16
CA ASN A 103 -11.07 -12.33 -12.28
C ASN A 103 -10.23 -11.04 -12.10
N LYS A 104 -10.45 -10.33 -10.99
CA LYS A 104 -9.81 -9.04 -10.68
C LYS A 104 -9.23 -9.05 -9.27
N ARG A 105 -8.09 -8.38 -9.11
CA ARG A 105 -7.46 -8.11 -7.81
C ARG A 105 -7.47 -6.61 -7.50
N LEU A 106 -7.62 -6.28 -6.23
CA LEU A 106 -7.54 -4.92 -5.72
C LEU A 106 -6.72 -4.89 -4.43
N ARG A 107 -5.82 -3.94 -4.31
CA ARG A 107 -5.16 -3.61 -3.04
C ARG A 107 -5.92 -2.44 -2.39
N LEU A 108 -6.32 -2.59 -1.14
CA LEU A 108 -6.86 -1.50 -0.32
C LEU A 108 -5.80 -1.15 0.74
N LYS A 109 -5.59 0.13 1.01
CA LYS A 109 -4.68 0.61 2.06
C LYS A 109 -5.21 1.85 2.76
#